data_AF-I2Q8R6-F1
#
_entry.id   AF-I2Q8R6-F1
#
_cell.length_a   1.000
_cell.length_b   1.000
_cell.length_c   1.000
_cell.angle_alpha   90.00
_cell.angle_beta   90.00
_cell.angle_gamma   90.00
#
_symmetry.space_group_name_H-M   'P 1'
#
loop_
_entity.id
_entity.type
_entity.pdbx_description
1 polymer ?
#
loop_
_entity_poly.entity_id
_entity_poly.type
_entity_poly.pdbx_seq_one_letter_code
_entity_poly.pdbx_strand_id
1 'polypeptide(L)' 'MEQHQRIIDELKTLERLCLEMAQESTMPLEQGALLEMAANCRAEAARWTGHC' A
#
# COMPACT_ATOMS: atom_id res chain seq x y z
N MET A 1 -12.02 -13.51 10.38
CA MET A 1 -10.91 -12.87 11.12
C MET A 1 -9.57 -13.12 10.45
N GLU A 2 -9.05 -14.36 10.39
CA GLU A 2 -7.70 -14.62 9.84
C GLU A 2 -7.51 -14.23 8.36
N GLN A 3 -8.52 -14.44 7.51
CA GLN A 3 -8.45 -14.04 6.10
C GLN A 3 -8.39 -12.51 5.93
N HIS A 4 -9.17 -11.76 6.70
CA HIS A 4 -9.15 -10.30 6.66
C HIS A 4 -7.81 -9.76 7.17
N GLN A 5 -7.27 -10.34 8.24
CA GLN A 5 -5.97 -9.94 8.78
C GLN A 5 -4.85 -10.18 7.76
N ARG A 6 -4.86 -11.34 7.08
CA ARG A 6 -3.90 -11.63 6.01
C ARG A 6 -3.96 -10.61 4.87
N ILE A 7 -5.16 -10.25 4.43
CA ILE A 7 -5.35 -9.23 3.37
C ILE A 7 -4.79 -7.87 3.84
N ILE A 8 -5.07 -7.48 5.09
CA ILE A 8 -4.54 -6.23 5.67
C ILE A 8 -3.00 -6.23 5.69
N ASP A 9 -2.38 -7.35 6.06
CA ASP A 9 -0.92 -7.46 6.14
C ASP A 9 -0.25 -7.48 4.74
N GLU A 10 -0.89 -8.13 3.77
CA GLU A 10 -0.47 -8.10 2.36
C GLU A 10 -0.53 -6.67 1.80
N LEU A 11 -1.62 -5.93 2.06
CA LEU A 11 -1.78 -4.53 1.64
C LEU A 11 -0.74 -3.60 2.29
N LYS A 12 -0.44 -3.77 3.59
CA LYS A 12 0.62 -3.01 4.27
C LYS A 12 2.01 -3.32 3.73
N THR A 13 2.24 -4.57 3.34
CA THR A 13 3.51 -4.98 2.72
C THR A 13 3.69 -4.31 1.36
N LEU A 14 2.63 -4.29 0.55
CA LEU A 14 2.60 -3.60 -0.75
C LEU A 14 2.77 -2.09 -0.61
N GLU A 15 2.10 -1.46 0.37
CA GLU A 15 2.28 -0.05 0.69
C GLU A 15 3.75 0.27 0.94
N ARG A 16 4.41 -0.50 1.83
CA ARG A 16 5.83 -0.30 2.15
C ARG A 16 6.72 -0.43 0.92
N LEU A 17 6.51 -1.47 0.10
CA LEU A 17 7.30 -1.68 -1.10
C LEU A 17 7.15 -0.51 -2.09
N CYS A 18 5.94 -0.01 -2.29
CA CYS A 18 5.71 1.15 -3.16
C CYS A 18 6.44 2.40 -2.64
N LEU A 19 6.47 2.61 -1.32
CA LEU A 19 7.20 3.72 -0.71
C LEU A 19 8.72 3.57 -0.87
N GLU A 20 9.27 2.37 -0.68
CA GLU A 20 10.69 2.07 -0.89
C GLU A 20 11.08 2.35 -2.36
N MET A 21 10.30 1.84 -3.31
CA MET A 21 10.53 2.10 -4.74
C MET A 21 10.39 3.58 -5.10
N ALA A 22 9.44 4.31 -4.48
CA ALA A 22 9.27 5.74 -4.72
C ALA A 22 10.44 6.58 -4.18
N GLN A 23 11.13 6.10 -3.14
CA GLN A 23 12.33 6.74 -2.62
C GLN A 23 13.56 6.50 -3.51
N GLU A 24 13.63 5.33 -4.16
CA GLU A 24 14.72 4.97 -5.06
C GLU A 24 14.53 5.48 -6.50
N SER A 25 13.29 5.75 -6.92
CA SER A 25 13.01 6.20 -8.28
C SER A 25 13.58 7.60 -8.54
N THR A 26 14.26 7.74 -9.68
CA THR A 26 14.76 9.02 -10.20
C THR A 26 13.80 9.68 -11.19
N MET A 27 12.67 9.02 -11.50
CA MET A 27 11.70 9.45 -12.49
C MET A 27 10.47 10.03 -11.79
N PRO A 28 10.20 11.35 -11.88
CA PRO A 28 9.12 11.98 -11.11
C PRO A 28 7.73 11.39 -11.35
N LEU A 29 7.44 10.94 -12.57
CA LEU A 29 6.16 10.30 -12.91
C LEU A 29 6.02 8.91 -12.27
N GLU A 30 7.09 8.12 -12.26
CA GLU A 30 7.11 6.81 -11.62
C GLU A 30 7.00 6.96 -10.10
N GLN A 31 7.76 7.89 -9.52
CA GLN A 31 7.65 8.24 -8.10
C GLN A 31 6.22 8.63 -7.74
N GLY A 32 5.59 9.51 -8.52
CA GLY A 32 4.19 9.91 -8.31
C GLY A 32 3.23 8.71 -8.35
N ALA A 33 3.34 7.85 -9.35
CA ALA A 33 2.52 6.65 -9.49
C ALA A 33 2.69 5.68 -8.30
N LEU A 34 3.93 5.47 -7.84
CA LEU A 34 4.23 4.61 -6.69
C LEU A 34 3.65 5.19 -5.38
N LEU A 35 3.70 6.51 -5.19
CA LEU A 35 3.07 7.17 -4.05
C LEU A 35 1.54 7.04 -4.07
N GLU A 36 0.91 7.17 -5.24
CA GLU A 36 -0.52 6.93 -5.40
C GLU A 36 -0.90 5.48 -5.09
N MET A 37 -0.11 4.51 -5.58
CA MET A 37 -0.31 3.10 -5.25
C MET A 37 -0.21 2.83 -3.74
N ALA A 38 0.80 3.41 -3.07
CA ALA A 38 0.95 3.29 -1.62
C ALA A 38 -0.28 3.85 -0.87
N ALA A 39 -0.78 5.02 -1.30
CA ALA A 39 -1.98 5.62 -0.72
C ALA A 39 -3.22 4.73 -0.91
N ASN A 40 -3.37 4.10 -2.09
CA ASN A 40 -4.47 3.18 -2.37
C ASN A 40 -4.40 1.93 -1.48
N CYS A 41 -3.22 1.32 -1.34
CA CYS A 41 -3.02 0.16 -0.45
C CYS A 41 -3.41 0.50 1.00
N ARG A 42 -3.01 1.68 1.50
CA ARG A 42 -3.39 2.16 2.84
C ARG A 42 -4.91 2.32 2.98
N ALA A 43 -5.55 2.94 1.98
CA ALA A 43 -6.99 3.15 1.99
C ALA A 43 -7.75 1.81 1.98
N GLU A 44 -7.32 0.85 1.17
CA GLU A 44 -7.90 -0.49 1.13
C GLU A 44 -7.71 -1.24 2.47
N ALA A 45 -6.51 -1.18 3.06
CA ALA A 45 -6.27 -1.80 4.37
C ALA A 45 -7.19 -1.22 5.44
N ALA A 46 -7.41 0.10 5.45
CA ALA A 46 -8.35 0.75 6.36
C ALA A 46 -9.79 0.27 6.15
N ARG A 47 -10.22 0.05 4.90
CA ARG A 47 -11.57 -0.48 4.59
C ARG A 47 -11.77 -1.90 5.11
N TRP A 48 -10.74 -2.75 5.03
CA TRP A 48 -10.78 -4.09 5.60
C TRP A 48 -10.74 -4.10 7.13
N THR A 49 -10.03 -3.16 7.73
CA THR A 49 -9.97 -3.01 9.19
C THR A 49 -11.32 -2.59 9.77
N GLY A 50 -12.11 -1.79 9.04
CA GLY A 50 -13.47 -1.39 9.44
C GLY A 50 -14.57 -2.43 9.20
N HIS A 51 -14.25 -3.57 8.57
CA HIS A 51 -15.16 -4.71 8.35
C HIS A 51 -14.94 -5.87 9.35
N CYS A 52 -14.06 -5.68 10.34
CA CYS A 52 -13.77 -6.65 11.41
C CYS A 52 -14.59 -6.38 12.67
#